data_AF-A0A8H7WHL8-F1
#
_entry.id   AF-A0A8H7WHL8-F1
#
_cell.length_a   1.000
_cell.length_b   1.000
_cell.length_c   1.000
_cell.angle_alpha   90.00
_cell.angle_beta   90.00
_cell.angle_gamma   90.00
#
_symmetry.space_group_name_H-M   'P 1'
#
loop_
_entity.id
_entity.type
_entity.pdbx_description
1 polymer ?
#
loop_
_entity_poly.entity_id
_entity_poly.type
_entity_poly.pdbx_seq_one_letter_code
_entity_poly.pdbx_strand_id
1 'polypeptide(L)'
;MPHSVEPKTSIRVVPIVHTKEKSNVKFAAEVYGVDLNNFSDEDFKIIEDALHLHKLLIFKEQPEMLSPQQQYKLTSMFDTNGPGGFAHAGDEKVLMVHNGVEIKGIPQRIALPCQPEVHVLGRGRVPPSHYQLPDDLDMVGATHPKFHLPPHIPKEDVENGASRFYQWHFDAALYDISPPRVGCLLAVRTPKGPDCTVRWEDDEGKTMTVGPVDVDRSFHSSWPYLATEGLEMPVTEDILADGTKIAYEASKLKTYPMVWTNPKTGEKSLQVHGQAAWKLYLKDSPEEPTRFVDDLKEVRQFMDRIMRPAIVPSNIYAHHHSEQDVVLWYNRALWHSITEFPDSYGPRIMHQCNVAASDDPM
;
A
#
# COMPACT_ATOMS: atom_id res chain seq x y z
N MET A 1 32.55 -30.86 25.58
CA MET A 1 31.77 -29.65 25.27
C MET A 1 31.83 -29.47 23.75
N PRO A 2 30.79 -29.79 22.98
CA PRO A 2 30.77 -29.37 21.59
C PRO A 2 30.51 -27.86 21.59
N HIS A 3 31.41 -27.12 20.95
CA HIS A 3 31.23 -25.69 20.69
C HIS A 3 29.98 -25.52 19.83
N SER A 4 28.96 -24.84 20.37
CA SER A 4 27.83 -24.34 19.60
C SER A 4 28.37 -23.33 18.58
N VAL A 5 28.44 -23.74 17.33
CA VAL A 5 28.59 -22.80 16.22
C VAL A 5 27.25 -22.11 16.11
N GLU A 6 27.16 -20.87 16.58
CA GLU A 6 26.02 -20.01 16.27
C GLU A 6 25.82 -20.03 14.75
N PRO A 7 24.61 -20.31 14.24
CA PRO A 7 24.37 -20.20 12.82
C PRO A 7 24.59 -18.74 12.44
N LYS A 8 25.70 -18.45 11.74
CA LYS A 8 25.90 -17.15 11.12
C LYS A 8 24.76 -16.95 10.13
N THR A 9 23.91 -15.96 10.40
CA THR A 9 22.81 -15.63 9.51
C THR A 9 23.38 -15.26 8.13
N SER A 10 22.83 -15.85 7.07
CA SER A 10 23.22 -15.55 5.68
C SER A 10 22.54 -14.30 5.13
N ILE A 11 21.69 -13.65 5.94
CA ILE A 11 20.89 -12.50 5.53
C ILE A 11 21.80 -11.33 5.17
N ARG A 12 21.60 -10.79 3.98
CA ARG A 12 22.29 -9.61 3.49
C ARG A 12 21.28 -8.54 3.12
N VAL A 13 21.33 -7.42 3.82
CA VAL A 13 20.53 -6.22 3.55
C VAL A 13 21.38 -5.26 2.72
N VAL A 14 20.93 -4.95 1.52
CA VAL A 14 21.64 -4.12 0.55
C VAL A 14 20.82 -2.86 0.29
N PRO A 15 21.17 -1.71 0.89
CA PRO A 15 20.47 -0.47 0.64
C PRO A 15 20.50 -0.14 -0.86
N ILE A 16 19.34 0.20 -1.42
CA ILE A 16 19.27 0.59 -2.83
C ILE A 16 19.92 1.98 -2.96
N VAL A 17 20.90 2.07 -3.86
CA VAL A 17 21.63 3.33 -4.10
C VAL A 17 20.89 4.13 -5.16
N HIS A 18 20.21 5.18 -4.71
CA HIS A 18 19.56 6.15 -5.57
C HIS A 18 20.60 7.17 -6.03
N THR A 19 20.77 7.32 -7.34
CA THR A 19 21.75 8.29 -7.87
C THR A 19 21.33 9.71 -7.50
N LYS A 20 22.16 10.39 -6.70
CA LYS A 20 21.87 11.74 -6.17
C LYS A 20 21.60 12.79 -7.24
N GLU A 21 22.05 12.56 -8.47
CA GLU A 21 21.82 13.48 -9.59
C GLU A 21 20.33 13.56 -9.99
N LYS A 22 19.51 12.56 -9.63
CA LYS A 22 18.08 12.49 -10.03
C LYS A 22 17.12 12.14 -8.90
N SER A 23 17.59 11.69 -7.73
CA SER A 23 16.73 11.24 -6.65
C SER A 23 17.21 11.67 -5.25
N ASN A 24 16.25 12.10 -4.44
CA ASN A 24 16.35 12.41 -3.01
C ASN A 24 15.91 11.24 -2.12
N VAL A 25 15.56 10.10 -2.71
CA VAL A 25 15.15 8.89 -1.99
C VAL A 25 16.28 8.41 -1.06
N LYS A 26 15.95 8.12 0.20
CA LYS A 26 16.89 7.69 1.25
C LYS A 26 16.49 6.38 1.93
N PHE A 27 15.86 5.49 1.18
CA PHE A 27 15.22 4.30 1.72
C PHE A 27 15.22 3.17 0.70
N ALA A 28 14.60 2.06 1.11
CA ALA A 28 14.57 0.80 0.39
C ALA A 28 15.89 0.03 0.49
N ALA A 29 15.76 -1.27 0.67
CA ALA A 29 16.87 -2.21 0.61
C ALA A 29 16.40 -3.52 -0.04
N GLU A 30 17.29 -4.16 -0.78
CA GLU A 30 17.12 -5.53 -1.22
C GLU A 30 17.64 -6.48 -0.13
N VAL A 31 16.91 -7.55 0.13
CA VAL A 31 17.25 -8.56 1.13
C VAL A 31 17.46 -9.90 0.45
N TYR A 32 18.61 -10.51 0.74
CA TYR A 32 19.05 -11.80 0.19
C TYR A 32 19.39 -12.78 1.31
N GLY A 33 19.46 -14.07 0.97
CA GLY A 33 19.98 -15.10 1.87
C GLY A 33 19.02 -15.50 3.00
N VAL A 34 17.72 -15.23 2.83
CA VAL A 34 16.63 -15.70 3.69
C VAL A 34 15.56 -16.37 2.85
N ASP A 35 15.09 -17.54 3.30
CA ASP A 35 13.89 -18.19 2.77
C ASP A 35 12.70 -17.78 3.63
N LEU A 36 11.82 -16.94 3.09
CA LEU A 36 10.63 -16.46 3.78
C LEU A 36 9.60 -17.55 4.06
N ASN A 37 9.70 -18.73 3.44
CA ASN A 37 8.87 -19.86 3.84
C ASN A 37 9.42 -20.59 5.09
N ASN A 38 10.68 -20.35 5.47
CA ASN A 38 11.39 -21.11 6.52
C ASN A 38 12.29 -20.23 7.42
N PHE A 39 11.93 -18.96 7.66
CA PHE A 39 12.71 -18.05 8.49
C PHE A 39 12.53 -18.30 10.00
N SER A 40 13.61 -18.11 10.75
CA SER A 40 13.65 -18.21 12.21
C SER A 40 13.26 -16.90 12.91
N ASP A 41 13.10 -16.94 14.24
CA ASP A 41 12.86 -15.73 15.04
C ASP A 41 14.09 -14.79 15.03
N GLU A 42 15.30 -15.35 14.91
CA GLU A 42 16.55 -14.59 14.74
C GLU A 42 16.58 -13.87 13.39
N ASP A 43 16.17 -14.55 12.31
CA ASP A 43 16.04 -13.95 10.99
C ASP A 43 15.01 -12.82 11.00
N PHE A 44 13.88 -13.03 11.68
CA PHE A 44 12.84 -12.01 11.82
C PHE A 44 13.36 -10.74 12.51
N LYS A 45 14.18 -10.85 13.57
CA LYS A 45 14.76 -9.66 14.23
C LYS A 45 15.59 -8.82 13.26
N ILE A 46 16.37 -9.46 12.38
CA ILE A 46 17.13 -8.77 11.33
C ILE A 46 16.20 -8.09 10.34
N ILE A 47 15.14 -8.78 9.92
CA ILE A 47 14.12 -8.24 9.01
C ILE A 47 13.42 -7.02 9.65
N GLU A 48 13.03 -7.12 10.91
CA GLU A 48 12.38 -6.05 11.66
C GLU A 48 13.30 -4.83 11.79
N ASP A 49 14.54 -5.02 12.26
CA ASP A 49 15.57 -3.96 12.31
C ASP A 49 15.74 -3.28 10.95
N ALA A 50 15.91 -4.07 9.90
CA ALA A 50 16.09 -3.58 8.53
C ALA A 50 14.86 -2.83 8.03
N LEU A 51 13.66 -3.30 8.34
CA LEU A 51 12.43 -2.64 7.92
C LEU A 51 12.26 -1.30 8.63
N HIS A 52 12.53 -1.19 9.93
CA HIS A 52 12.46 0.09 10.62
C HIS A 52 13.48 1.12 10.06
N LEU A 53 14.68 0.65 9.70
CA LEU A 53 15.74 1.48 9.14
C LEU A 53 15.44 1.92 7.70
N HIS A 54 15.20 0.95 6.81
CA HIS A 54 15.06 1.16 5.37
C HIS A 54 13.62 1.38 4.92
N LYS A 55 12.63 1.10 5.77
CA LYS A 55 11.17 1.27 5.60
C LYS A 55 10.52 0.48 4.48
N LEU A 56 11.29 0.02 3.51
CA LEU A 56 10.87 -0.83 2.41
C LEU A 56 11.96 -1.89 2.23
N LEU A 57 11.57 -3.15 2.20
CA LEU A 57 12.44 -4.28 1.93
C LEU A 57 11.90 -5.04 0.72
N ILE A 58 12.79 -5.39 -0.20
CA ILE A 58 12.49 -6.23 -1.36
C ILE A 58 13.26 -7.52 -1.21
N PHE A 59 12.58 -8.62 -0.93
CA PHE A 59 13.20 -9.92 -0.81
C PHE A 59 13.38 -10.53 -2.18
N LYS A 60 14.63 -10.90 -2.47
CA LYS A 60 15.04 -11.49 -3.74
C LYS A 60 15.42 -12.96 -3.54
N GLU A 61 15.52 -13.70 -4.64
CA GLU A 61 16.07 -15.06 -4.68
C GLU A 61 15.37 -16.04 -3.71
N GLN A 62 14.04 -15.91 -3.57
CA GLN A 62 13.28 -16.88 -2.79
C GLN A 62 13.36 -18.26 -3.49
N PRO A 63 13.55 -19.36 -2.75
CA PRO A 63 13.66 -20.69 -3.37
C PRO A 63 12.35 -21.12 -4.01
N GLU A 64 11.22 -20.70 -3.42
CA GLU A 64 9.86 -20.97 -3.89
C GLU A 64 8.99 -19.72 -3.70
N MET A 65 7.81 -19.71 -4.30
CA MET A 65 6.83 -18.63 -4.09
C MET A 65 6.43 -18.58 -2.60
N LEU A 66 6.33 -17.38 -2.02
CA LEU A 66 5.92 -17.25 -0.63
C LEU A 66 4.48 -17.78 -0.45
N SER A 67 4.29 -18.69 0.51
CA SER A 67 2.97 -19.23 0.80
C SER A 67 2.11 -18.20 1.55
N PRO A 68 0.77 -18.20 1.39
CA PRO A 68 -0.11 -17.28 2.10
C PRO A 68 0.04 -17.34 3.63
N GLN A 69 0.22 -18.54 4.18
CA GLN A 69 0.41 -18.74 5.63
C GLN A 69 1.71 -18.08 6.11
N GLN A 70 2.79 -18.16 5.34
CA GLN A 70 4.07 -17.54 5.69
C GLN A 70 4.06 -16.03 5.44
N GLN A 71 3.35 -15.55 4.42
CA GLN A 71 3.10 -14.12 4.22
C GLN A 71 2.34 -13.51 5.41
N TYR A 72 1.31 -14.20 5.89
CA TYR A 72 0.58 -13.81 7.09
C TYR A 72 1.47 -13.88 8.34
N LYS A 73 2.25 -14.94 8.52
CA LYS A 73 3.20 -15.07 9.64
C LYS A 73 4.19 -13.88 9.66
N LEU A 74 4.86 -13.60 8.55
CA LEU A 74 5.80 -12.48 8.43
C LEU A 74 5.15 -11.15 8.81
N THR A 75 3.93 -10.90 8.34
CA THR A 75 3.19 -9.65 8.56
C THR A 75 2.73 -9.51 10.02
N SER A 76 2.16 -10.57 10.59
CA SER A 76 1.60 -10.58 11.95
C SER A 76 2.67 -10.51 13.04
N MET A 77 3.90 -10.97 12.79
CA MET A 77 4.99 -10.89 13.76
C MET A 77 5.39 -9.46 14.14
N PHE A 78 5.02 -8.45 13.34
CA PHE A 78 5.21 -7.03 13.70
C PHE A 78 4.23 -6.54 14.76
N ASP A 79 3.23 -7.33 15.14
CA ASP A 79 2.30 -7.03 16.23
C ASP A 79 2.15 -8.17 17.24
N THR A 80 2.93 -8.10 18.32
CA THR A 80 2.95 -9.12 19.38
C THR A 80 1.70 -9.12 20.26
N ASN A 81 0.84 -8.09 20.18
CA ASN A 81 -0.32 -7.94 21.06
C ASN A 81 -1.64 -8.48 20.46
N GLY A 82 -1.60 -9.01 19.24
CA GLY A 82 -2.72 -9.74 18.68
C GLY A 82 -2.54 -9.99 17.18
N PRO A 83 -3.09 -11.10 16.65
CA PRO A 83 -2.96 -11.47 15.23
C PRO A 83 -3.58 -10.48 14.25
N GLY A 84 -4.26 -9.43 14.75
CA GLY A 84 -5.14 -8.51 14.03
C GLY A 84 -6.28 -9.22 13.29
N GLY A 85 -7.35 -8.48 13.00
CA GLY A 85 -8.35 -8.91 12.01
C GLY A 85 -8.02 -8.36 10.62
N PHE A 86 -8.99 -8.45 9.72
CA PHE A 86 -8.95 -7.75 8.43
C PHE A 86 -8.64 -6.25 8.63
N ALA A 87 -7.69 -5.73 7.84
CA ALA A 87 -7.28 -4.33 7.89
C ALA A 87 -8.20 -3.37 7.12
N HIS A 88 -9.15 -3.90 6.33
CA HIS A 88 -10.12 -3.13 5.58
C HIS A 88 -11.55 -3.61 5.84
N ALA A 89 -12.49 -2.68 5.81
CA ALA A 89 -13.90 -2.98 5.94
C ALA A 89 -14.44 -3.75 4.72
N GLY A 90 -15.32 -4.72 4.97
CA GLY A 90 -15.98 -5.52 3.95
C GLY A 90 -15.22 -6.78 3.55
N ASP A 91 -13.94 -6.92 3.93
CA ASP A 91 -13.14 -8.11 3.63
C ASP A 91 -13.61 -9.34 4.41
N GLU A 92 -14.35 -9.15 5.50
CA GLU A 92 -14.94 -10.21 6.28
C GLU A 92 -16.15 -10.89 5.61
N LYS A 93 -16.72 -10.27 4.58
CA LYS A 93 -17.96 -10.72 3.92
C LYS A 93 -17.69 -11.79 2.87
N VAL A 94 -18.63 -12.70 2.71
CA VAL A 94 -18.61 -13.72 1.65
C VAL A 94 -18.92 -13.06 0.31
N LEU A 95 -17.95 -13.11 -0.61
CA LEU A 95 -18.07 -12.61 -1.97
C LEU A 95 -18.70 -13.67 -2.89
N MET A 96 -18.25 -14.92 -2.76
CA MET A 96 -18.69 -16.03 -3.59
C MET A 96 -18.49 -17.38 -2.89
N VAL A 97 -19.07 -18.44 -3.45
CA VAL A 97 -18.84 -19.83 -3.03
C VAL A 97 -18.33 -20.62 -4.23
N HIS A 98 -17.21 -21.32 -4.06
CA HIS A 98 -16.61 -22.16 -5.10
C HIS A 98 -16.24 -23.53 -4.52
N ASN A 99 -16.68 -24.61 -5.18
CA ASN A 99 -16.45 -25.99 -4.71
C ASN A 99 -16.79 -26.23 -3.23
N GLY A 100 -17.83 -25.56 -2.71
CA GLY A 100 -18.27 -25.67 -1.32
C GLY A 100 -17.45 -24.84 -0.31
N VAL A 101 -16.52 -24.00 -0.78
CA VAL A 101 -15.72 -23.10 0.06
C VAL A 101 -16.24 -21.67 -0.10
N GLU A 102 -16.52 -21.00 1.02
CA GLU A 102 -16.83 -19.58 1.05
C GLU A 102 -15.57 -18.75 0.85
N ILE A 103 -15.60 -17.85 -0.13
CA ILE A 103 -14.51 -16.96 -0.48
C ILE A 103 -14.93 -15.54 -0.10
N LYS A 104 -14.10 -14.87 0.71
CA LYS A 104 -14.39 -13.54 1.23
C LYS A 104 -13.75 -12.42 0.41
N GLY A 105 -14.12 -11.19 0.69
CA GLY A 105 -13.55 -10.00 0.06
C GLY A 105 -14.54 -9.26 -0.84
N ILE A 106 -13.98 -8.52 -1.79
CA ILE A 106 -14.70 -7.70 -2.77
C ILE A 106 -14.14 -7.94 -4.18
N PRO A 107 -14.84 -7.58 -5.27
CA PRO A 107 -14.39 -7.91 -6.63
C PRO A 107 -12.97 -7.43 -6.98
N GLN A 108 -12.49 -6.34 -6.37
CA GLN A 108 -11.14 -5.79 -6.59
C GLN A 108 -10.08 -6.33 -5.61
N ARG A 109 -10.50 -7.05 -4.55
CA ARG A 109 -9.65 -7.57 -3.48
C ARG A 109 -10.27 -8.84 -2.90
N ILE A 110 -9.80 -10.00 -3.35
CA ILE A 110 -10.40 -11.30 -3.03
C ILE A 110 -9.54 -12.04 -2.02
N ALA A 111 -10.10 -12.43 -0.89
CA ALA A 111 -9.37 -13.16 0.16
C ALA A 111 -9.01 -14.57 -0.32
N LEU A 112 -7.80 -15.03 -0.04
CA LEU A 112 -7.39 -16.41 -0.28
C LEU A 112 -8.07 -17.34 0.74
N PRO A 113 -8.84 -18.36 0.31
CA PRO A 113 -9.57 -19.21 1.25
C PRO A 113 -8.69 -19.94 2.28
N CYS A 114 -7.45 -20.26 1.90
CA CYS A 114 -6.50 -20.92 2.79
C CYS A 114 -5.83 -20.00 3.84
N GLN A 115 -5.93 -18.68 3.66
CA GLN A 115 -5.46 -17.65 4.59
C GLN A 115 -6.16 -16.33 4.26
N PRO A 116 -7.36 -16.07 4.80
CA PRO A 116 -8.19 -14.94 4.37
C PRO A 116 -7.57 -13.55 4.55
N GLU A 117 -6.63 -13.38 5.48
CA GLU A 117 -5.88 -12.14 5.69
C GLU A 117 -4.93 -11.80 4.52
N VAL A 118 -4.73 -12.73 3.60
CA VAL A 118 -3.99 -12.54 2.35
C VAL A 118 -4.98 -12.42 1.20
N HIS A 119 -4.90 -11.32 0.46
CA HIS A 119 -5.82 -10.99 -0.62
C HIS A 119 -5.14 -10.99 -1.97
N VAL A 120 -5.83 -11.47 -3.00
CA VAL A 120 -5.45 -11.29 -4.39
C VAL A 120 -5.88 -9.91 -4.86
N LEU A 121 -4.93 -9.17 -5.43
CA LEU A 121 -5.10 -7.85 -6.01
C LEU A 121 -4.61 -7.81 -7.46
N GLY A 122 -5.07 -6.79 -8.17
CA GLY A 122 -4.56 -6.40 -9.48
C GLY A 122 -5.60 -6.58 -10.57
N ARG A 123 -5.20 -7.05 -11.75
CA ARG A 123 -6.08 -7.17 -12.91
C ARG A 123 -5.75 -8.34 -13.81
N GLY A 124 -6.77 -8.88 -14.46
CA GLY A 124 -6.69 -9.99 -15.40
C GLY A 124 -6.80 -11.36 -14.74
N ARG A 125 -6.65 -12.40 -15.58
CA ARG A 125 -6.77 -13.81 -15.19
C ARG A 125 -5.82 -14.20 -14.07
N VAL A 126 -6.36 -14.74 -12.98
CA VAL A 126 -5.57 -15.38 -11.90
C VAL A 126 -4.98 -16.69 -12.44
N PRO A 127 -3.75 -17.10 -12.04
CA PRO A 127 -3.23 -18.41 -12.41
C PRO A 127 -4.21 -19.55 -12.10
N PRO A 128 -4.24 -20.63 -12.90
CA PRO A 128 -5.10 -21.78 -12.62
C PRO A 128 -4.64 -22.51 -11.35
N SER A 129 -5.58 -23.19 -10.68
CA SER A 129 -5.39 -23.95 -9.44
C SER A 129 -4.82 -23.11 -8.30
N HIS A 130 -5.10 -21.81 -8.31
CA HIS A 130 -4.50 -20.85 -7.39
C HIS A 130 -5.29 -20.80 -6.07
N TYR A 131 -4.85 -21.59 -5.10
CA TYR A 131 -5.34 -21.61 -3.70
C TYR A 131 -6.87 -21.73 -3.56
N GLN A 132 -7.49 -22.64 -4.30
CA GLN A 132 -8.95 -22.90 -4.27
C GLN A 132 -9.82 -21.78 -4.86
N LEU A 133 -9.22 -20.79 -5.52
CA LEU A 133 -9.97 -19.84 -6.33
C LEU A 133 -10.45 -20.50 -7.63
N PRO A 134 -11.56 -20.02 -8.23
CA PRO A 134 -12.01 -20.48 -9.54
C PRO A 134 -10.93 -20.30 -10.61
N ASP A 135 -10.72 -21.31 -11.46
CA ASP A 135 -9.75 -21.25 -12.55
C ASP A 135 -10.10 -20.20 -13.62
N ASP A 136 -11.35 -19.76 -13.65
CA ASP A 136 -11.88 -18.71 -14.51
C ASP A 136 -11.97 -17.32 -13.88
N LEU A 137 -11.43 -17.18 -12.67
CA LEU A 137 -11.39 -15.90 -11.98
C LEU A 137 -10.54 -14.87 -12.74
N ASP A 138 -11.18 -13.76 -13.06
CA ASP A 138 -10.56 -12.59 -13.67
C ASP A 138 -10.70 -11.38 -12.73
N MET A 139 -9.55 -10.82 -12.33
CA MET A 139 -9.49 -9.71 -11.40
C MET A 139 -9.85 -8.40 -12.10
N VAL A 140 -10.76 -7.63 -11.50
CA VAL A 140 -11.08 -6.28 -11.98
C VAL A 140 -10.09 -5.29 -11.39
N GLY A 141 -9.29 -4.67 -12.27
CA GLY A 141 -8.32 -3.65 -11.87
C GLY A 141 -8.95 -2.36 -11.35
N ALA A 142 -8.25 -1.71 -10.44
CA ALA A 142 -8.51 -0.32 -10.10
C ALA A 142 -8.04 0.61 -11.25
N THR A 143 -8.79 1.68 -11.51
CA THR A 143 -8.47 2.65 -12.57
C THR A 143 -8.53 4.08 -12.03
N HIS A 144 -7.62 4.93 -12.50
CA HIS A 144 -7.46 6.31 -12.07
C HIS A 144 -8.71 7.20 -12.30
N PRO A 145 -9.59 7.00 -13.31
CA PRO A 145 -10.71 7.92 -13.52
C PRO A 145 -11.69 8.01 -12.34
N LYS A 146 -11.72 7.01 -11.45
CA LYS A 146 -12.54 7.06 -10.23
C LYS A 146 -12.00 7.99 -9.13
N PHE A 147 -10.70 8.31 -9.18
CA PHE A 147 -10.00 9.05 -8.11
C PHE A 147 -9.42 10.38 -8.58
N HIS A 148 -9.65 10.73 -9.84
CA HIS A 148 -9.07 11.88 -10.50
C HIS A 148 -10.16 12.69 -11.18
N LEU A 149 -10.04 14.02 -11.16
CA LEU A 149 -10.90 14.87 -11.97
C LEU A 149 -10.56 14.78 -13.46
N PRO A 150 -11.53 15.01 -14.35
CA PRO A 150 -11.24 15.22 -15.77
C PRO A 150 -10.38 16.48 -16.00
N PRO A 151 -9.66 16.56 -17.13
CA PRO A 151 -9.57 15.53 -18.16
C PRO A 151 -8.74 14.33 -17.70
N HIS A 152 -9.18 13.13 -18.08
CA HIS A 152 -8.42 11.90 -17.87
C HIS A 152 -7.46 11.67 -19.05
N ILE A 153 -6.42 10.86 -18.84
CA ILE A 153 -5.52 10.46 -19.93
C ILE A 153 -6.35 9.73 -21.00
N PRO A 154 -6.29 10.14 -22.28
CA PRO A 154 -6.99 9.45 -23.36
C PRO A 154 -6.60 7.97 -23.43
N LYS A 155 -7.55 7.09 -23.76
CA LYS A 155 -7.28 5.64 -23.84
C LYS A 155 -6.14 5.31 -24.81
N GLU A 156 -6.06 6.02 -25.93
CA GLU A 156 -4.98 5.85 -26.92
C GLU A 156 -3.60 6.17 -26.31
N ASP A 157 -3.51 7.22 -25.50
CA ASP A 157 -2.28 7.58 -24.79
C ASP A 157 -1.91 6.52 -23.77
N VAL A 158 -2.90 5.98 -23.02
CA VAL A 158 -2.67 4.89 -22.06
C VAL A 158 -2.10 3.66 -22.77
N GLU A 159 -2.68 3.25 -23.90
CA GLU A 159 -2.18 2.13 -24.71
C GLU A 159 -0.79 2.38 -25.32
N ASN A 160 -0.41 3.65 -25.48
CA ASN A 160 0.93 4.07 -25.89
C ASN A 160 1.90 4.27 -24.69
N GLY A 161 1.53 3.80 -23.50
CA GLY A 161 2.39 3.82 -22.31
C GLY A 161 2.32 5.09 -21.47
N ALA A 162 1.37 6.00 -21.72
CA ALA A 162 1.06 7.06 -20.77
C ALA A 162 0.43 6.46 -19.52
N SER A 163 0.83 6.95 -18.35
CA SER A 163 0.33 6.43 -17.08
C SER A 163 0.06 7.54 -16.08
N ARG A 164 -0.65 7.15 -15.04
CA ARG A 164 -1.07 7.96 -13.92
C ARG A 164 -0.96 7.15 -12.64
N PHE A 165 -0.62 7.81 -11.54
CA PHE A 165 -0.81 7.21 -10.23
C PHE A 165 -2.29 7.12 -9.90
N TYR A 166 -2.68 6.02 -9.25
CA TYR A 166 -4.04 5.79 -8.83
C TYR A 166 -4.46 6.71 -7.68
N GLN A 167 -3.94 6.48 -6.48
CA GLN A 167 -4.10 7.36 -5.32
C GLN A 167 -2.92 7.15 -4.39
N TRP A 168 -2.56 8.17 -3.62
CA TRP A 168 -1.53 8.01 -2.61
C TRP A 168 -2.11 7.93 -1.23
N HIS A 169 -1.69 6.89 -0.55
CA HIS A 169 -2.26 6.48 0.71
C HIS A 169 -1.22 5.69 1.49
N PHE A 170 -1.45 5.59 2.80
CA PHE A 170 -1.00 4.46 3.59
C PHE A 170 -2.21 3.55 3.79
N ASP A 171 -2.00 2.26 3.98
CA ASP A 171 -3.12 1.34 4.17
C ASP A 171 -3.76 1.60 5.53
N ALA A 172 -5.07 1.83 5.53
CA ALA A 172 -5.86 1.91 6.74
C ALA A 172 -7.36 1.85 6.40
N ALA A 173 -8.16 1.31 7.32
CA ALA A 173 -9.61 1.47 7.27
C ALA A 173 -10.05 2.91 7.60
N LEU A 174 -9.26 3.61 8.41
CA LEU A 174 -9.49 5.00 8.87
C LEU A 174 -10.80 5.18 9.66
N TYR A 175 -11.44 4.09 10.04
CA TYR A 175 -12.68 4.01 10.78
C TYR A 175 -12.68 2.72 11.60
N ASP A 176 -12.83 2.84 12.91
CA ASP A 176 -12.81 1.78 13.93
C ASP A 176 -11.45 1.04 14.09
N ILE A 177 -10.83 0.68 12.97
CA ILE A 177 -9.63 -0.16 12.90
C ILE A 177 -8.37 0.70 12.81
N SER A 178 -7.38 0.38 13.64
CA SER A 178 -6.09 1.05 13.67
C SER A 178 -5.24 0.70 12.42
N PRO A 179 -4.45 1.64 11.87
CA PRO A 179 -3.65 1.41 10.68
C PRO A 179 -2.63 0.28 10.91
N PRO A 180 -2.51 -0.68 9.97
CA PRO A 180 -1.46 -1.69 9.98
C PRO A 180 -0.07 -1.09 10.24
N ARG A 181 0.77 -1.81 10.98
CA ARG A 181 2.18 -1.44 11.19
C ARG A 181 2.99 -1.61 9.90
N VAL A 182 2.73 -2.71 9.19
CA VAL A 182 3.39 -3.09 7.96
C VAL A 182 2.37 -3.54 6.92
N GLY A 183 2.77 -3.49 5.65
CA GLY A 183 2.09 -4.20 4.57
C GLY A 183 3.08 -5.12 3.85
N CYS A 184 2.59 -6.23 3.33
CA CYS A 184 3.39 -7.22 2.63
C CYS A 184 2.74 -7.57 1.29
N LEU A 185 3.48 -7.44 0.18
CA LEU A 185 3.01 -7.67 -1.18
C LEU A 185 3.90 -8.69 -1.88
N LEU A 186 3.32 -9.75 -2.41
CA LEU A 186 4.00 -10.74 -3.24
C LEU A 186 3.60 -10.55 -4.71
N ALA A 187 4.59 -10.46 -5.60
CA ALA A 187 4.37 -10.41 -7.03
C ALA A 187 4.19 -11.80 -7.65
N VAL A 188 2.94 -12.19 -7.94
CA VAL A 188 2.63 -13.53 -8.51
C VAL A 188 2.70 -13.53 -10.02
N ARG A 189 2.13 -12.50 -10.66
CA ARG A 189 2.25 -12.24 -12.10
C ARG A 189 2.54 -10.78 -12.32
N THR A 190 3.54 -10.50 -13.15
CA THR A 190 3.84 -9.13 -13.56
C THR A 190 3.50 -8.92 -15.04
N PRO A 191 2.93 -7.75 -15.41
CA PRO A 191 2.70 -7.37 -16.78
C PRO A 191 4.02 -7.34 -17.57
N LYS A 192 3.93 -7.65 -18.85
CA LYS A 192 5.06 -7.76 -19.78
C LYS A 192 4.94 -6.67 -20.84
N GLY A 193 5.71 -5.60 -20.67
CA GLY A 193 5.76 -4.49 -21.62
C GLY A 193 6.88 -3.52 -21.27
N PRO A 194 7.15 -2.52 -22.13
CA PRO A 194 8.12 -1.48 -21.83
C PRO A 194 7.64 -0.57 -20.69
N ASP A 195 8.57 0.21 -20.16
CA ASP A 195 8.29 1.21 -19.14
C ASP A 195 7.20 2.20 -19.60
N CYS A 196 6.36 2.59 -18.64
CA CYS A 196 5.34 3.61 -18.81
C CYS A 196 5.89 4.99 -18.41
N THR A 197 5.24 6.04 -18.90
CA THR A 197 5.53 7.43 -18.54
C THR A 197 4.41 7.96 -17.68
N VAL A 198 4.65 8.10 -16.37
CA VAL A 198 3.74 8.80 -15.48
C VAL A 198 3.80 10.29 -15.78
N ARG A 199 2.63 10.89 -15.99
CA ARG A 199 2.47 12.32 -16.25
C ARG A 199 1.80 12.96 -15.04
N TRP A 200 2.46 13.96 -14.45
CA TRP A 200 1.83 14.82 -13.44
C TRP A 200 0.77 15.70 -14.11
N GLU A 201 1.00 15.95 -15.41
CA GLU A 201 0.23 16.83 -16.28
C GLU A 201 0.07 18.24 -15.65
N ASP A 202 0.91 18.62 -14.70
CA ASP A 202 0.93 19.96 -14.11
C ASP A 202 1.39 21.01 -15.13
N ASP A 203 1.22 22.29 -14.82
CA ASP A 203 1.67 23.39 -15.69
C ASP A 203 3.17 23.34 -16.03
N GLU A 204 3.94 22.58 -15.24
CA GLU A 204 5.38 22.37 -15.42
C GLU A 204 5.71 21.14 -16.29
N GLY A 205 4.71 20.32 -16.66
CA GLY A 205 4.89 19.15 -17.52
C GLY A 205 5.74 18.04 -16.90
N LYS A 206 5.72 17.87 -15.57
CA LYS A 206 6.56 16.87 -14.90
C LYS A 206 6.19 15.44 -15.32
N THR A 207 7.21 14.62 -15.51
CA THR A 207 7.06 13.21 -15.87
C THR A 207 8.07 12.33 -15.13
N MET A 208 7.76 11.03 -15.04
CA MET A 208 8.65 10.00 -14.52
C MET A 208 8.45 8.71 -15.29
N THR A 209 9.55 8.05 -15.67
CA THR A 209 9.52 6.70 -16.24
C THR A 209 9.38 5.67 -15.12
N VAL A 210 8.45 4.74 -15.27
CA VAL A 210 8.18 3.66 -14.31
C VAL A 210 8.06 2.34 -15.04
N GLY A 211 8.47 1.25 -14.41
CA GLY A 211 8.12 -0.09 -14.90
C GLY A 211 6.60 -0.27 -14.95
N PRO A 212 6.09 -1.31 -15.64
CA PRO A 212 4.65 -1.56 -15.76
C PRO A 212 3.97 -2.02 -14.44
N VAL A 213 4.55 -1.73 -13.27
CA VAL A 213 4.10 -2.20 -11.95
C VAL A 213 4.50 -1.23 -10.84
N ASP A 214 3.69 -1.25 -9.78
CA ASP A 214 3.76 -0.62 -8.46
C ASP A 214 4.93 0.28 -8.11
N VAL A 215 4.57 1.39 -7.47
CA VAL A 215 5.50 2.45 -7.10
C VAL A 215 5.46 2.64 -5.59
N ASP A 216 6.46 2.08 -4.91
CA ASP A 216 6.61 2.18 -3.47
C ASP A 216 7.56 3.30 -3.06
N ARG A 217 7.05 4.53 -2.97
CA ARG A 217 7.17 5.50 -1.84
C ARG A 217 6.81 6.91 -2.26
N SER A 218 6.36 7.67 -1.26
CA SER A 218 6.12 9.11 -1.24
C SER A 218 5.83 9.73 -2.61
N PHE A 219 4.56 9.55 -2.96
CA PHE A 219 3.57 10.59 -3.18
C PHE A 219 3.45 11.08 -4.64
N HIS A 220 2.20 11.23 -5.15
CA HIS A 220 1.68 12.01 -6.31
C HIS A 220 0.32 11.57 -6.88
N SER A 221 -0.80 12.13 -6.40
CA SER A 221 -2.01 12.18 -7.22
C SER A 221 -1.82 13.27 -8.27
N SER A 222 -1.86 12.91 -9.54
CA SER A 222 -1.81 13.82 -10.68
C SER A 222 -3.11 14.57 -10.89
N TRP A 223 -2.97 15.88 -11.09
CA TRP A 223 -3.99 16.94 -11.20
C TRP A 223 -4.62 17.47 -9.91
N PRO A 224 -4.88 18.79 -9.87
CA PRO A 224 -4.18 19.65 -8.91
C PRO A 224 -4.97 19.92 -7.64
N TYR A 225 -5.99 19.12 -7.32
CA TYR A 225 -6.75 19.31 -6.10
C TYR A 225 -7.23 17.97 -5.56
N LEU A 226 -7.05 17.74 -4.27
CA LEU A 226 -8.12 17.11 -3.51
C LEU A 226 -9.33 18.04 -3.68
N ALA A 227 -10.19 17.72 -4.65
CA ALA A 227 -11.25 18.61 -5.06
C ALA A 227 -12.50 18.38 -4.23
N THR A 228 -13.19 19.46 -3.87
CA THR A 228 -14.56 19.40 -3.35
C THR A 228 -15.54 19.80 -4.43
N GLU A 229 -16.22 18.81 -5.01
CA GLU A 229 -17.13 19.01 -6.14
C GLU A 229 -18.59 18.64 -5.82
N GLY A 230 -18.90 18.34 -4.55
CA GLY A 230 -20.23 17.87 -4.17
C GLY A 230 -20.48 16.40 -4.56
N LEU A 231 -19.42 15.68 -4.96
CA LEU A 231 -19.41 14.25 -5.25
C LEU A 231 -19.02 13.41 -4.02
N GLU A 232 -18.82 14.05 -2.87
CA GLU A 232 -18.46 13.37 -1.64
C GLU A 232 -19.63 12.55 -1.11
N MET A 233 -19.29 11.40 -0.53
CA MET A 233 -20.29 10.58 0.15
C MET A 233 -20.88 11.36 1.35
N PRO A 234 -22.21 11.46 1.47
CA PRO A 234 -22.82 12.16 2.61
C PRO A 234 -22.50 11.43 3.92
N VAL A 235 -22.19 12.19 4.98
CA VAL A 235 -21.91 11.69 6.33
C VAL A 235 -23.22 11.32 7.05
N THR A 236 -23.98 10.41 6.45
CA THR A 236 -25.23 9.86 7.00
C THR A 236 -25.19 8.35 7.06
N GLU A 237 -24.49 7.72 6.12
CA GLU A 237 -24.36 6.27 5.95
C GLU A 237 -22.97 6.02 5.35
N ASP A 238 -22.20 5.08 5.91
CA ASP A 238 -21.01 4.58 5.19
C ASP A 238 -21.47 3.55 4.16
N ILE A 239 -20.89 3.59 2.96
CA ILE A 239 -21.16 2.61 1.92
C ILE A 239 -19.94 1.71 1.77
N LEU A 240 -20.10 0.45 2.14
CA LEU A 240 -19.09 -0.58 1.96
C LEU A 240 -18.86 -0.83 0.46
N ALA A 241 -17.72 -1.44 0.11
CA ALA A 241 -17.35 -1.66 -1.29
C ALA A 241 -18.34 -2.54 -2.09
N ASP A 242 -19.24 -3.27 -1.42
CA ASP A 242 -20.34 -4.02 -2.02
C ASP A 242 -21.66 -3.23 -2.15
N GLY A 243 -21.65 -1.93 -1.82
CA GLY A 243 -22.83 -1.06 -1.84
C GLY A 243 -23.70 -1.11 -0.58
N THR A 244 -23.32 -1.92 0.42
CA THR A 244 -24.06 -1.99 1.69
C THR A 244 -23.93 -0.68 2.45
N LYS A 245 -25.06 -0.09 2.82
CA LYS A 245 -25.14 1.07 3.70
C LYS A 245 -25.09 0.62 5.15
N ILE A 246 -24.14 1.14 5.92
CA ILE A 246 -24.08 0.98 7.37
C ILE A 246 -24.30 2.33 8.04
N ALA A 247 -24.90 2.32 9.22
CA ALA A 247 -25.11 3.54 9.98
C ALA A 247 -23.75 4.14 10.37
N TYR A 248 -23.60 5.44 10.13
CA TYR A 248 -22.46 6.18 10.60
C TYR A 248 -22.43 6.23 12.13
N GLU A 249 -21.29 5.91 12.73
CA GLU A 249 -21.07 5.92 14.18
C GLU A 249 -19.89 6.85 14.49
N ALA A 250 -20.19 8.03 15.05
CA ALA A 250 -19.17 9.01 15.39
C ALA A 250 -18.06 8.47 16.33
N SER A 251 -18.37 7.46 17.15
CA SER A 251 -17.41 6.80 18.05
C SER A 251 -16.33 5.99 17.32
N LYS A 252 -16.56 5.62 16.06
CA LYS A 252 -15.61 4.88 15.23
C LYS A 252 -14.70 5.81 14.41
N LEU A 253 -14.96 7.12 14.41
CA LEU A 253 -14.04 8.07 13.81
C LEU A 253 -12.69 8.04 14.51
N LYS A 254 -11.61 7.95 13.72
CA LYS A 254 -10.25 7.96 14.23
C LYS A 254 -9.63 9.34 14.00
N THR A 255 -8.97 9.86 15.05
CA THR A 255 -8.19 11.11 14.97
C THR A 255 -6.74 10.77 15.24
N TYR A 256 -5.85 11.08 14.29
CA TYR A 256 -4.42 10.78 14.40
C TYR A 256 -3.59 12.07 14.37
N PRO A 257 -2.41 12.09 15.01
CA PRO A 257 -1.41 13.10 14.72
C PRO A 257 -1.02 13.04 13.24
N MET A 258 -0.63 14.17 12.65
CA MET A 258 -0.17 14.20 11.25
C MET A 258 1.26 13.67 11.08
N VAL A 259 2.03 13.59 12.18
CA VAL A 259 3.42 13.15 12.16
C VAL A 259 3.56 11.99 13.12
N TRP A 260 3.92 10.83 12.60
CA TRP A 260 4.05 9.60 13.38
C TRP A 260 5.51 9.32 13.69
N THR A 261 5.78 8.82 14.89
CA THR A 261 7.13 8.49 15.35
C THR A 261 7.38 7.00 15.21
N ASN A 262 8.45 6.63 14.50
CA ASN A 262 8.91 5.25 14.45
C ASN A 262 9.40 4.83 15.85
N PRO A 263 8.83 3.79 16.47
CA PRO A 263 9.13 3.44 17.86
C PRO A 263 10.55 2.90 18.05
N LYS A 264 11.18 2.41 16.98
CA LYS A 264 12.50 1.79 17.02
C LYS A 264 13.62 2.80 16.71
N THR A 265 13.39 3.69 15.74
CA THR A 265 14.40 4.66 15.30
C THR A 265 14.20 6.07 15.85
N GLY A 266 13.01 6.39 16.37
CA GLY A 266 12.62 7.74 16.76
C GLY A 266 12.37 8.68 15.56
N GLU A 267 12.47 8.19 14.33
CA GLU A 267 12.27 8.99 13.13
C GLU A 267 10.80 9.42 12.99
N LYS A 268 10.61 10.69 12.64
CA LYS A 268 9.30 11.29 12.43
C LYS A 268 8.93 11.26 10.95
N SER A 269 7.72 10.79 10.65
CA SER A 269 7.20 10.71 9.28
C SER A 269 5.86 11.44 9.19
N LEU A 270 5.73 12.34 8.21
CA LEU A 270 4.42 12.90 7.89
C LEU A 270 3.53 11.76 7.37
N GLN A 271 2.36 11.60 7.98
CA GLN A 271 1.41 10.52 7.74
C GLN A 271 0.00 11.11 7.81
N VAL A 272 -0.51 11.45 6.63
CA VAL A 272 -1.85 12.01 6.42
C VAL A 272 -2.52 11.27 5.27
N HIS A 273 -3.85 11.20 5.31
CA HIS A 273 -4.65 10.56 4.26
C HIS A 273 -5.55 11.60 3.59
N GLY A 274 -5.05 12.21 2.51
CA GLY A 274 -5.67 13.40 1.90
C GLY A 274 -7.15 13.23 1.55
N GLN A 275 -7.54 12.07 1.01
CA GLN A 275 -8.92 11.81 0.58
C GLN A 275 -9.89 11.49 1.72
N ALA A 276 -9.38 11.06 2.88
CA ALA A 276 -10.21 10.63 4.01
C ALA A 276 -10.24 11.67 5.14
N ALA A 277 -9.37 12.67 5.08
CA ALA A 277 -9.34 13.73 6.06
C ALA A 277 -10.61 14.58 5.99
N TRP A 278 -11.40 14.51 7.06
CA TRP A 278 -12.65 15.26 7.17
C TRP A 278 -12.50 16.55 7.99
N LYS A 279 -11.63 16.54 8.99
CA LYS A 279 -11.45 17.65 9.93
C LYS A 279 -10.00 17.76 10.36
N LEU A 280 -9.51 18.99 10.50
CA LEU A 280 -8.18 19.30 10.99
C LEU A 280 -8.22 19.95 12.37
N TYR A 281 -7.23 19.59 13.17
CA TYR A 281 -6.96 20.10 14.51
C TYR A 281 -5.58 20.75 14.47
N LEU A 282 -5.53 22.04 14.14
CA LEU A 282 -4.29 22.75 13.85
C LEU A 282 -3.88 23.63 15.02
N LYS A 283 -2.58 23.73 15.25
CA LYS A 283 -1.97 24.69 16.18
C LYS A 283 -0.81 25.38 15.49
N ASP A 284 -0.69 26.68 15.67
CA ASP A 284 0.44 27.45 15.12
C ASP A 284 1.70 27.30 16.01
N SER A 285 1.51 27.02 17.30
CA SER A 285 2.55 26.64 18.26
C SER A 285 1.98 25.71 19.36
N PRO A 286 2.82 24.95 20.11
CA PRO A 286 2.33 24.04 21.15
C PRO A 286 1.43 24.71 22.21
N GLU A 287 1.74 25.96 22.54
CA GLU A 287 1.09 26.78 23.57
C GLU A 287 -0.21 27.45 23.07
N GLU A 288 -0.40 27.56 21.76
CA GLU A 288 -1.57 28.19 21.18
C GLU A 288 -2.82 27.29 21.17
N PRO A 289 -4.02 27.90 21.20
CA PRO A 289 -5.27 27.15 21.13
C PRO A 289 -5.40 26.43 19.79
N THR A 290 -6.04 25.26 19.82
CA THR A 290 -6.33 24.49 18.60
C THR A 290 -7.35 25.23 17.74
N ARG A 291 -6.98 25.52 16.49
CA ARG A 291 -7.88 25.94 15.42
C ARG A 291 -8.45 24.72 14.71
N PHE A 292 -9.77 24.69 14.56
CA PHE A 292 -10.47 23.62 13.85
C PHE A 292 -10.75 24.04 12.41
N VAL A 293 -10.55 23.12 11.47
CA VAL A 293 -10.95 23.30 10.07
C VAL A 293 -11.83 22.12 9.68
N ASP A 294 -13.10 22.37 9.43
CA ASP A 294 -14.09 21.39 8.99
C ASP A 294 -14.82 21.79 7.70
N ASP A 295 -14.45 22.92 7.09
CA ASP A 295 -14.74 23.16 5.68
C ASP A 295 -13.88 22.23 4.82
N LEU A 296 -14.52 21.28 4.15
CA LEU A 296 -13.81 20.21 3.44
C LEU A 296 -12.89 20.73 2.34
N LYS A 297 -13.24 21.87 1.70
CA LYS A 297 -12.39 22.49 0.69
C LYS A 297 -11.11 23.03 1.33
N GLU A 298 -11.20 23.71 2.48
CA GLU A 298 -10.02 24.15 3.23
C GLU A 298 -9.18 22.97 3.75
N VAL A 299 -9.82 21.91 4.26
CA VAL A 299 -9.13 20.68 4.69
C VAL A 299 -8.29 20.10 3.56
N ARG A 300 -8.91 19.94 2.39
CA ARG A 300 -8.28 19.37 1.21
C ARG A 300 -7.16 20.25 0.64
N GLN A 301 -7.34 21.57 0.60
CA GLN A 301 -6.29 22.51 0.22
C GLN A 301 -5.08 22.43 1.17
N PHE A 302 -5.33 22.30 2.48
CA PHE A 302 -4.27 22.12 3.45
C PHE A 302 -3.52 20.81 3.23
N MET A 303 -4.26 19.69 3.03
CA MET A 303 -3.68 18.39 2.77
C MET A 303 -2.83 18.41 1.50
N ASP A 304 -3.35 18.90 0.38
CA ASP A 304 -2.60 19.02 -0.86
C ASP A 304 -1.27 19.76 -0.65
N ARG A 305 -1.31 20.93 0.01
CA ARG A 305 -0.13 21.74 0.30
C ARG A 305 0.96 21.00 1.08
N ILE A 306 0.59 20.21 2.08
CA ILE A 306 1.58 19.49 2.91
C ILE A 306 2.05 18.19 2.24
N MET A 307 1.21 17.61 1.38
CA MET A 307 1.53 16.37 0.67
C MET A 307 2.47 16.65 -0.51
N ARG A 308 2.19 17.72 -1.28
CA ARG A 308 2.81 18.02 -2.57
C ARG A 308 4.35 18.05 -2.62
N PRO A 309 5.07 18.58 -1.62
CA PRO A 309 6.54 18.58 -1.66
C PRO A 309 7.14 17.17 -1.66
N ALA A 310 6.46 16.22 -1.02
CA ALA A 310 6.89 14.83 -1.00
C ALA A 310 6.50 14.11 -2.31
N ILE A 311 5.64 14.70 -3.16
CA ILE A 311 5.05 14.09 -4.35
C ILE A 311 5.76 14.32 -5.68
N VAL A 312 7.01 14.76 -5.64
CA VAL A 312 7.76 15.11 -6.86
C VAL A 312 8.58 13.92 -7.37
N PRO A 313 8.87 13.81 -8.68
CA PRO A 313 9.61 12.67 -9.24
C PRO A 313 10.90 12.31 -8.48
N SER A 314 11.65 13.31 -8.02
CA SER A 314 12.90 13.09 -7.27
C SER A 314 12.69 12.44 -5.89
N ASN A 315 11.48 12.43 -5.34
CA ASN A 315 11.19 11.88 -4.02
C ASN A 315 10.51 10.51 -4.06
N ILE A 316 10.30 9.96 -5.26
CA ILE A 316 9.58 8.69 -5.48
C ILE A 316 10.57 7.59 -5.82
N TYR A 317 10.32 6.40 -5.25
CA TYR A 317 10.94 5.17 -5.70
C TYR A 317 9.89 4.33 -6.43
N ALA A 318 10.15 4.02 -7.70
CA ALA A 318 9.34 3.12 -8.51
C ALA A 318 10.01 1.75 -8.56
N HIS A 319 9.37 0.74 -7.98
CA HIS A 319 9.95 -0.59 -7.94
C HIS A 319 9.53 -1.38 -9.18
N HIS A 320 10.50 -1.78 -10.00
CA HIS A 320 10.24 -2.66 -11.12
C HIS A 320 10.12 -4.12 -10.64
N HIS A 321 8.91 -4.55 -10.25
CA HIS A 321 8.69 -5.90 -9.75
C HIS A 321 9.08 -6.98 -10.77
N SER A 322 9.73 -8.01 -10.24
CA SER A 322 9.84 -9.33 -10.86
C SER A 322 8.84 -10.28 -10.20
N GLU A 323 8.37 -11.29 -10.94
CA GLU A 323 7.62 -12.37 -10.31
C GLU A 323 8.46 -12.99 -9.19
N GLN A 324 7.81 -13.38 -8.09
CA GLN A 324 8.39 -13.83 -6.83
C GLN A 324 8.95 -12.74 -5.91
N ASP A 325 9.04 -11.48 -6.34
CA ASP A 325 9.43 -10.40 -5.42
C ASP A 325 8.42 -10.32 -4.26
N VAL A 326 8.94 -10.35 -3.03
CA VAL A 326 8.16 -10.01 -1.84
C VAL A 326 8.60 -8.64 -1.38
N VAL A 327 7.66 -7.72 -1.30
CA VAL A 327 7.88 -6.36 -0.84
C VAL A 327 7.21 -6.18 0.52
N LEU A 328 7.99 -5.77 1.51
CA LEU A 328 7.53 -5.50 2.86
C LEU A 328 7.80 -4.03 3.16
N TRP A 329 6.78 -3.28 3.55
CA TRP A 329 6.94 -1.87 3.90
C TRP A 329 6.43 -1.56 5.30
N TYR A 330 7.08 -0.59 5.93
CA TYR A 330 6.63 0.01 7.17
C TYR A 330 5.53 1.03 6.86
N ASN A 331 4.29 0.57 6.83
CA ASN A 331 3.09 1.34 6.48
C ASN A 331 2.97 2.67 7.24
N ARG A 332 3.47 2.72 8.48
CA ARG A 332 3.45 3.92 9.33
C ARG A 332 4.53 4.98 9.02
N ALA A 333 5.26 4.84 7.91
CA ALA A 333 6.21 5.87 7.47
C ALA A 333 6.19 6.13 5.96
N LEU A 334 5.36 5.42 5.20
CA LEU A 334 5.34 5.49 3.75
C LEU A 334 3.95 5.84 3.25
N TRP A 335 3.90 6.49 2.09
CA TRP A 335 2.75 6.39 1.20
C TRP A 335 3.14 5.60 -0.03
N HIS A 336 2.20 4.87 -0.60
CA HIS A 336 2.36 4.07 -1.81
C HIS A 336 1.23 4.34 -2.79
N SER A 337 1.49 3.99 -4.05
CA SER A 337 0.52 4.05 -5.13
C SER A 337 0.83 3.02 -6.19
N ILE A 338 -0.19 2.69 -6.98
CA ILE A 338 -0.05 1.88 -8.18
C ILE A 338 -0.16 2.78 -9.40
N THR A 339 0.40 2.32 -10.52
CA THR A 339 0.32 2.99 -11.82
C THR A 339 -0.50 2.16 -12.79
N GLU A 340 -1.14 2.83 -13.74
CA GLU A 340 -1.77 2.16 -14.86
C GLU A 340 -0.75 1.75 -15.94
N PHE A 341 -1.15 0.79 -16.78
CA PHE A 341 -0.36 0.30 -17.90
C PHE A 341 -1.31 -0.23 -19.00
N PRO A 342 -0.87 -0.31 -20.27
CA PRO A 342 -1.66 -0.84 -21.38
C PRO A 342 -2.26 -2.22 -21.10
N ASP A 343 -3.50 -2.47 -21.55
CA ASP A 343 -4.15 -3.78 -21.43
C ASP A 343 -3.33 -4.89 -22.09
N SER A 344 -2.64 -4.55 -23.18
CA SER A 344 -1.79 -5.45 -23.95
C SER A 344 -0.61 -6.04 -23.17
N TYR A 345 -0.22 -5.46 -22.04
CA TYR A 345 0.88 -6.00 -21.22
C TYR A 345 0.47 -7.23 -20.40
N GLY A 346 -0.81 -7.56 -20.37
CA GLY A 346 -1.32 -8.74 -19.69
C GLY A 346 -1.56 -8.54 -18.19
N PRO A 347 -1.71 -9.64 -17.43
CA PRO A 347 -2.20 -9.59 -16.07
C PRO A 347 -1.15 -9.07 -15.09
N ARG A 348 -1.64 -8.42 -14.02
CA ARG A 348 -0.87 -8.11 -12.81
C ARG A 348 -1.60 -8.75 -11.65
N ILE A 349 -1.02 -9.78 -11.04
CA ILE A 349 -1.62 -10.50 -9.92
C ILE A 349 -0.65 -10.43 -8.75
N MET A 350 -1.11 -9.86 -7.64
CA MET A 350 -0.32 -9.75 -6.40
C MET A 350 -1.08 -10.38 -5.24
N HIS A 351 -0.35 -10.85 -4.22
CA HIS A 351 -0.95 -11.13 -2.91
C HIS A 351 -0.58 -10.03 -1.94
N GLN A 352 -1.56 -9.39 -1.32
CA GLN A 352 -1.35 -8.41 -0.28
C GLN A 352 -1.80 -8.97 1.06
N CYS A 353 -0.97 -8.78 2.09
CA CYS A 353 -1.32 -9.01 3.48
C CYS A 353 -1.15 -7.72 4.28
N ASN A 354 -2.24 -7.28 4.89
CA ASN A 354 -2.28 -6.19 5.85
C ASN A 354 -3.10 -6.67 7.05
N VAL A 355 -2.57 -6.44 8.23
CA VAL A 355 -3.16 -6.90 9.49
C VAL A 355 -3.52 -5.68 10.33
N ALA A 356 -4.76 -5.63 10.84
CA ALA A 356 -5.19 -4.58 11.74
C ALA A 356 -4.26 -4.49 12.96
N ALA A 357 -3.75 -3.30 13.26
CA ALA A 357 -2.85 -3.12 14.40
C ALA A 357 -3.62 -3.07 15.72
N SER A 358 -2.97 -3.52 16.79
CA SER A 358 -3.45 -3.48 18.17
C SER A 358 -3.37 -2.10 18.82
N ASP A 359 -2.68 -1.16 18.19
CA ASP A 359 -2.40 0.18 18.70
C ASP A 359 -2.55 1.25 17.63
N ASP A 360 -2.82 2.48 18.06
CA ASP A 360 -2.80 3.66 17.19
C ASP A 360 -1.39 4.24 17.07
N PRO A 361 -1.03 4.83 15.92
CA PRO A 361 0.24 5.52 15.75
C PRO A 361 0.35 6.75 16.68
N MET A 362 1.57 6.98 17.17
CA MET A 362 1.93 8.06 18.11
C MET A 362 2.64 9.23 17.44
#